data_AF-A0A956GBA0-F1
#
_entry.id   AF-A0A956GBA0-F1
#
_cell.length_a   1.000
_cell.length_b   1.000
_cell.length_c   1.000
_cell.angle_alpha   90.00
_cell.angle_beta   90.00
_cell.angle_gamma   90.00
#
_symmetry.space_group_name_H-M   'P 1'
#
loop_
_entity.id
_entity.type
_entity.pdbx_description
1 polymer ?
#
loop_
_entity_poly.entity_id
_entity_poly.type
_entity_poly.pdbx_seq_one_letter_code
_entity_poly.pdbx_strand_id
1 'polypeptide(L)'
;MNTTALDDLRLMSLEQLERCYAAAHKNVLISLPTGCFEGFLLARLTNRGARRLSVRASEAFAFKLFSFGIDFDAGSWFFGPTRLRIGRFVADIGPSHWRDVSTVVRLRYTPSRLPFRHLLYDEVTPLGPSLCLGLGGLDAERGEGDHFFFALSRSLAGDQHQA
;
A
#
# COMPACT_ATOMS: atom_id res chain seq x y z
N MET A 1 -18.12 -11.36 5.96
CA MET A 1 -17.79 -9.92 5.96
C MET A 1 -18.38 -9.31 4.71
N ASN A 2 -19.07 -8.16 4.79
CA ASN A 2 -19.51 -7.45 3.58
C ASN A 2 -18.27 -7.14 2.73
N THR A 3 -18.30 -7.50 1.45
CA THR A 3 -17.22 -7.21 0.51
C THR A 3 -17.07 -5.69 0.41
N THR A 4 -16.01 -5.13 0.98
CA THR A 4 -15.69 -3.71 0.82
C THR A 4 -15.25 -3.49 -0.63
N ALA A 5 -15.88 -2.54 -1.32
CA ALA A 5 -15.47 -2.14 -2.66
C ALA A 5 -14.44 -1.01 -2.61
N LEU A 6 -13.69 -0.81 -3.70
CA LEU A 6 -12.75 0.30 -3.82
C LEU A 6 -13.44 1.67 -3.63
N ASP A 7 -14.65 1.82 -4.17
CA ASP A 7 -15.40 3.08 -4.05
C ASP A 7 -15.83 3.36 -2.61
N ASP A 8 -16.10 2.32 -1.81
CA ASP A 8 -16.36 2.50 -0.39
C ASP A 8 -15.13 3.08 0.32
N LEU A 9 -13.94 2.54 0.05
CA LEU A 9 -12.69 3.04 0.64
C LEU A 9 -12.40 4.50 0.27
N ARG A 10 -12.72 4.91 -0.96
CA ARG A 10 -12.54 6.29 -1.42
C ARG A 10 -13.43 7.30 -0.70
N LEU A 11 -14.58 6.85 -0.20
CA LEU A 11 -15.53 7.68 0.53
C LEU A 11 -15.27 7.69 2.04
N MET A 12 -14.37 6.83 2.54
CA MET A 12 -14.06 6.76 3.96
C MET A 12 -13.26 7.98 4.43
N SER A 13 -13.65 8.50 5.58
CA SER A 13 -12.83 9.42 6.36
C SER A 13 -11.56 8.73 6.85
N LEU A 14 -10.58 9.52 7.26
CA LEU A 14 -9.34 8.99 7.84
C LEU A 14 -9.61 8.06 9.04
N GLU A 15 -10.55 8.41 9.92
CA GLU A 15 -10.93 7.57 11.06
C GLU A 15 -11.58 6.25 10.62
N GLN A 16 -12.37 6.28 9.54
CA GLN A 16 -12.97 5.07 8.97
C GLN A 16 -11.90 4.17 8.35
N LEU A 17 -10.91 4.73 7.66
CA LEU A 17 -9.77 3.98 7.11
C LEU A 17 -8.94 3.34 8.23
N GLU A 18 -8.63 4.07 9.31
CA GLU A 18 -7.92 3.54 10.48
C GLU A 18 -8.68 2.35 11.11
N ARG A 19 -10.00 2.48 11.29
CA ARG A 19 -10.84 1.39 11.81
C ARG A 19 -10.88 0.20 10.86
N CYS A 20 -11.00 0.44 9.56
CA CYS A 20 -11.00 -0.61 8.54
C CYS A 20 -9.67 -1.37 8.56
N TYR A 21 -8.56 -0.64 8.55
CA TYR A 21 -7.21 -1.19 8.64
C TYR A 21 -7.06 -2.06 9.88
N ALA A 22 -7.36 -1.55 11.07
CA ALA A 22 -7.23 -2.32 12.32
C ALA A 22 -8.19 -3.54 12.40
N ALA A 23 -9.37 -3.47 11.79
CA ALA A 23 -10.40 -4.51 11.88
C ALA A 23 -10.14 -5.72 10.98
N ALA A 24 -9.53 -5.52 9.80
CA ALA A 24 -9.32 -6.56 8.81
C ALA A 24 -8.45 -7.74 9.30
N HIS A 25 -7.76 -7.56 10.42
CA HIS A 25 -6.84 -8.53 11.02
C HIS A 25 -7.48 -9.44 12.07
N LYS A 26 -8.69 -9.12 12.54
CA LYS A 26 -9.22 -9.75 13.75
C LYS A 26 -9.71 -11.19 13.56
N ASN A 27 -9.87 -11.70 12.34
CA ASN A 27 -10.50 -13.01 12.11
C ASN A 27 -10.07 -13.76 10.83
N VAL A 28 -8.96 -13.38 10.19
CA VAL A 28 -8.56 -13.98 8.91
C VAL A 28 -7.07 -14.32 8.90
N LEU A 29 -6.75 -15.55 8.49
CA LEU A 29 -5.38 -15.90 8.10
C LEU A 29 -5.02 -15.09 6.86
N ILE A 30 -4.15 -14.11 7.04
CA ILE A 30 -3.67 -13.29 5.92
C ILE A 30 -2.74 -14.14 5.07
N SER A 31 -3.06 -14.23 3.79
CA SER A 31 -2.13 -14.72 2.76
C SER A 31 -1.47 -13.54 2.06
N LEU A 32 -0.29 -13.78 1.50
CA LEU A 32 0.32 -12.82 0.58
C LEU A 32 -0.59 -12.68 -0.66
N PRO A 33 -0.99 -11.45 -1.05
CA PRO A 33 -1.66 -11.22 -2.32
C PRO A 33 -0.80 -11.71 -3.48
N THR A 34 -1.44 -12.08 -4.59
CA THR A 34 -0.76 -12.50 -5.81
C THR A 34 -1.24 -11.68 -7.01
N GLY A 35 -0.33 -11.52 -7.97
CA GLY A 35 -0.56 -10.75 -9.19
C GLY A 35 -0.34 -9.24 -9.05
N CYS A 36 -0.89 -8.52 -10.02
CA CYS A 36 -0.67 -7.09 -10.22
C CYS A 36 -1.88 -6.27 -9.76
N PHE A 37 -1.62 -5.21 -8.98
CA PHE A 37 -2.61 -4.30 -8.44
C PHE A 37 -2.30 -2.86 -8.82
N GLU A 38 -3.35 -2.10 -9.11
CA GLU A 38 -3.30 -0.66 -9.31
C GLU A 38 -3.50 0.06 -7.99
N GLY A 39 -2.70 1.10 -7.75
CA GLY A 39 -2.66 1.89 -6.54
C GLY A 39 -3.48 3.17 -6.62
N PHE A 40 -4.18 3.49 -5.54
CA PHE A 40 -4.99 4.70 -5.40
C PHE A 40 -4.70 5.37 -4.07
N LEU A 41 -4.26 6.62 -4.10
CA LEU A 41 -4.14 7.41 -2.86
C LEU A 41 -5.53 7.66 -2.29
N LEU A 42 -5.74 7.36 -1.00
CA LEU A 42 -7.02 7.57 -0.31
C LEU A 42 -6.96 8.81 0.59
N ALA A 43 -5.99 8.87 1.48
CA ALA A 43 -5.87 9.95 2.45
C ALA A 43 -4.43 10.18 2.88
N ARG A 44 -4.03 11.43 3.07
CA ARG A 44 -2.76 11.77 3.72
C ARG A 44 -2.93 11.86 5.22
N LEU A 45 -1.95 11.36 5.96
CA LEU A 45 -1.85 11.59 7.39
C LEU A 45 -1.40 13.00 7.70
N THR A 46 -1.67 13.44 8.93
CA THR A 46 -1.31 14.76 9.41
C THR A 46 -0.39 14.70 10.62
N ASN A 47 0.32 13.59 10.79
CA ASN A 47 1.36 13.45 11.83
C ASN A 47 2.64 14.23 11.46
N ARG A 48 3.66 14.15 12.31
CA ARG A 48 4.90 14.94 12.17
C ARG A 48 5.70 14.56 10.92
N GLY A 49 5.82 13.27 10.63
CA GLY A 49 6.49 12.75 9.44
C GLY A 49 5.85 13.23 8.14
N ALA A 50 4.53 13.03 8.03
CA ALA A 50 3.74 13.39 6.84
C ALA A 50 3.66 14.90 6.58
N ARG A 51 3.92 15.74 7.59
CA ARG A 51 3.95 17.20 7.44
C ARG A 51 5.26 17.74 6.90
N ARG A 52 6.33 16.94 6.84
CA ARG A 52 7.62 17.40 6.33
C ARG A 52 7.44 17.87 4.88
N LEU A 53 7.91 19.08 4.59
CA LEU A 53 7.67 19.73 3.29
C LEU A 53 8.22 18.91 2.13
N SER A 54 9.38 18.28 2.32
CA SER A 54 10.00 17.38 1.35
C SER A 54 9.09 16.18 1.03
N VAL A 55 8.51 15.55 2.06
CA VAL A 55 7.58 14.41 1.93
C VAL A 55 6.32 14.85 1.18
N ARG A 56 5.71 15.97 1.59
CA ARG A 56 4.52 16.51 0.91
C ARG A 56 4.76 16.83 -0.55
N ALA A 57 5.91 17.44 -0.86
CA ALA A 57 6.28 17.77 -2.23
C ALA A 57 6.52 16.52 -3.07
N SER A 58 7.22 15.51 -2.54
CA SER A 58 7.48 14.25 -3.26
C SER A 58 6.20 13.45 -3.48
N GLU A 59 5.33 13.34 -2.49
CA GLU A 59 4.04 12.66 -2.63
C GLU A 59 3.12 13.39 -3.62
N ALA A 60 3.04 14.72 -3.52
CA ALA A 60 2.22 15.50 -4.44
C ALA A 60 2.69 15.36 -5.89
N PHE A 61 4.00 15.23 -6.11
CA PHE A 61 4.54 15.00 -7.43
C PHE A 61 4.29 13.56 -7.90
N ALA A 62 4.64 12.56 -7.09
CA ALA A 62 4.53 11.14 -7.45
C ALA A 62 3.07 10.72 -7.73
N PHE A 63 2.13 11.07 -6.84
CA PHE A 63 0.73 10.65 -6.97
C PHE A 63 -0.09 11.47 -7.97
N LYS A 64 0.35 12.69 -8.30
CA LYS A 64 -0.37 13.52 -9.28
C LYS A 64 0.05 13.21 -10.72
N LEU A 65 1.28 12.75 -10.93
CA LEU A 65 1.84 12.57 -12.26
C LEU A 65 1.74 11.14 -12.78
N PHE A 66 1.63 10.14 -11.90
CA PHE A 66 1.68 8.75 -12.31
C PHE A 66 0.70 7.88 -11.52
N SER A 67 -0.04 7.03 -12.24
CA SER A 67 -0.63 5.84 -11.61
C SER A 67 0.51 5.01 -11.04
N PHE A 68 0.34 4.46 -9.84
CA PHE A 68 1.30 3.54 -9.27
C PHE A 68 0.65 2.17 -9.12
N GLY A 69 1.46 1.16 -8.86
CA GLY A 69 0.93 -0.16 -8.55
C GLY A 69 2.00 -1.11 -8.07
N ILE A 70 1.53 -2.29 -7.67
CA ILE A 70 2.33 -3.32 -7.03
C ILE A 70 2.09 -4.64 -7.76
N ASP A 71 3.18 -5.28 -8.17
CA ASP A 71 3.20 -6.64 -8.67
C ASP A 71 3.79 -7.52 -7.57
N PHE A 72 2.93 -8.25 -6.86
CA PHE A 72 3.33 -9.09 -5.74
C PHE A 72 4.11 -10.32 -6.20
N ASP A 73 3.81 -10.86 -7.38
CA ASP A 73 4.50 -12.03 -7.92
C ASP A 73 5.93 -11.66 -8.32
N ALA A 74 6.12 -10.46 -8.88
CA ALA A 74 7.44 -9.96 -9.23
C ALA A 74 8.18 -9.26 -8.07
N GLY A 75 7.52 -9.06 -6.93
CA GLY A 75 8.06 -8.28 -5.81
C GLY A 75 8.48 -6.88 -6.22
N SER A 76 7.67 -6.15 -6.98
CA SER A 76 8.05 -4.86 -7.56
C SER A 76 6.93 -3.83 -7.58
N TRP A 77 7.29 -2.56 -7.44
CA TRP A 77 6.38 -1.43 -7.67
C TRP A 77 6.66 -0.78 -9.04
N PHE A 78 5.64 -0.18 -9.62
CA PHE A 78 5.70 0.48 -10.92
C PHE A 78 4.95 1.81 -10.91
N PHE A 79 5.32 2.70 -11.84
CA PHE A 79 4.58 3.91 -12.16
C PHE A 79 4.18 3.89 -13.64
N GLY A 80 2.94 4.22 -13.96
CA GLY A 80 2.39 4.18 -15.31
C GLY A 80 2.13 2.73 -15.76
N PRO A 81 2.46 2.38 -17.03
CA PRO A 81 2.32 1.01 -17.51
C PRO A 81 3.15 0.04 -16.65
N THR A 82 2.59 -1.14 -16.33
CA THR A 82 3.20 -2.20 -15.50
C THR A 82 4.62 -2.61 -15.92
N ARG A 83 5.04 -2.28 -17.14
CA ARG A 83 6.38 -2.54 -17.69
C ARG A 83 7.46 -1.62 -17.11
N LEU A 84 7.11 -0.48 -16.52
CA LEU A 84 8.05 0.45 -15.87
C LEU A 84 8.19 0.13 -14.38
N ARG A 85 8.87 -0.99 -14.10
CA ARG A 85 9.21 -1.40 -12.73
C ARG A 85 10.36 -0.55 -12.19
N ILE A 86 10.11 0.12 -11.09
CA ILE A 86 10.98 1.19 -10.58
C ILE A 86 11.73 0.79 -9.30
N GLY A 87 11.29 -0.29 -8.66
CA GLY A 87 11.86 -0.80 -7.42
C GLY A 87 11.39 -2.21 -7.12
N ARG A 88 12.16 -2.89 -6.28
CA ARG A 88 11.88 -4.23 -5.81
C ARG A 88 11.66 -4.21 -4.32
N PHE A 89 10.76 -5.03 -3.83
CA PHE A 89 10.55 -5.25 -2.41
C PHE A 89 10.58 -6.74 -2.08
N VAL A 90 10.81 -7.03 -0.81
CA VAL A 90 10.51 -8.34 -0.22
C VAL A 90 9.22 -8.18 0.56
N ALA A 91 8.25 -9.05 0.28
CA ALA A 91 7.00 -9.11 1.02
C ALA A 91 7.08 -10.20 2.08
N ASP A 92 6.68 -9.87 3.30
CA ASP A 92 6.56 -10.83 4.39
C ASP A 92 5.36 -10.51 5.29
N ILE A 93 4.87 -11.50 6.03
CA ILE A 93 3.75 -11.31 6.96
C ILE A 93 4.32 -11.12 8.38
N GLY A 94 3.87 -10.07 9.06
CA GLY A 94 4.28 -9.81 10.44
C GLY A 94 3.48 -8.68 11.10
N PRO A 95 3.82 -8.29 12.33
CA PRO A 95 3.13 -7.19 12.99
C PRO A 95 3.35 -5.87 12.25
N SER A 96 2.35 -5.01 12.31
CA SER A 96 2.47 -3.63 11.84
C SER A 96 3.52 -2.89 12.66
N HIS A 97 4.33 -2.11 11.97
CA HIS A 97 5.30 -1.18 12.50
C HIS A 97 4.64 0.10 13.02
N TRP A 98 3.49 0.47 12.46
CA TRP A 98 2.84 1.76 12.73
C TRP A 98 1.54 1.67 13.52
N ARG A 99 0.90 0.51 13.58
CA ARG A 99 -0.37 0.31 14.28
C ARG A 99 -0.28 -0.92 15.19
N ASP A 100 -1.12 -0.95 16.22
CA ASP A 100 -1.22 -2.10 17.12
C ASP A 100 -2.05 -3.20 16.44
N VAL A 101 -1.43 -3.84 15.46
CA VAL A 101 -2.01 -4.85 14.59
C VAL A 101 -1.01 -5.98 14.46
N SER A 102 -1.44 -7.21 14.76
CA SER A 102 -0.54 -8.37 14.85
C SER A 102 -0.07 -8.91 13.50
N THR A 103 -0.79 -8.63 12.41
CA THR A 103 -0.56 -9.32 11.14
C THR A 103 -0.86 -8.40 9.97
N VAL A 104 0.14 -7.95 9.22
CA VAL A 104 0.03 -7.20 7.96
C VAL A 104 1.02 -7.79 6.95
N VAL A 105 0.82 -7.52 5.67
CA VAL A 105 1.85 -7.77 4.65
C VAL A 105 2.79 -6.57 4.63
N ARG A 106 4.05 -6.76 5.01
CA ARG A 106 5.08 -5.73 5.03
C ARG A 106 5.83 -5.76 3.72
N LEU A 107 6.06 -4.59 3.12
CA LEU A 107 6.81 -4.42 1.89
C LEU A 107 8.09 -3.67 2.19
N ARG A 108 9.20 -4.41 2.22
CA ARG A 108 10.53 -3.85 2.48
C ARG A 108 11.27 -3.63 1.16
N TYR A 109 11.48 -2.37 0.81
CA TYR A 109 12.06 -2.01 -0.47
C TYR A 109 13.58 -2.23 -0.47
N THR A 110 14.04 -3.03 -1.43
CA THR A 110 15.45 -3.38 -1.59
C THR A 110 16.20 -2.34 -2.43
N PRO A 111 17.55 -2.35 -2.39
CA PRO A 111 18.34 -1.50 -3.25
C PRO A 111 18.10 -1.68 -4.80
N SER A 112 17.24 -0.87 -5.44
CA SER A 112 17.10 -0.64 -6.92
C SER A 112 18.06 0.41 -7.58
N ARG A 113 17.60 1.32 -8.44
CA ARG A 113 18.39 2.48 -8.97
C ARG A 113 17.90 3.86 -8.49
N LEU A 114 16.82 3.92 -7.71
CA LEU A 114 16.30 5.19 -7.17
C LEU A 114 16.96 5.66 -5.86
N PRO A 115 17.12 6.98 -5.65
CA PRO A 115 17.59 7.52 -4.38
C PRO A 115 16.56 7.28 -3.25
N PHE A 116 17.02 7.12 -2.01
CA PHE A 116 16.22 6.99 -0.76
C PHE A 116 15.25 5.81 -0.64
N ARG A 117 15.12 4.94 -1.63
CA ARG A 117 14.20 3.78 -1.60
C ARG A 117 14.41 2.79 -0.44
N HIS A 118 15.62 2.71 0.13
CA HIS A 118 15.92 1.83 1.26
C HIS A 118 15.23 2.31 2.53
N LEU A 119 14.70 3.53 2.50
CA LEU A 119 13.86 4.10 3.53
C LEU A 119 12.39 3.90 3.21
N LEU A 120 11.98 3.43 2.02
CA LEU A 120 10.57 3.21 1.72
C LEU A 120 10.09 1.95 2.44
N TYR A 121 8.89 2.05 2.98
CA TYR A 121 8.24 0.95 3.68
C TYR A 121 6.73 1.13 3.53
N ASP A 122 6.05 0.04 3.15
CA ASP A 122 4.60 0.01 3.09
C ASP A 122 4.07 -1.21 3.85
N GLU A 123 2.85 -1.10 4.33
CA GLU A 123 2.10 -2.17 4.97
C GLU A 123 0.77 -2.34 4.28
N VAL A 124 0.42 -3.57 3.93
CA VAL A 124 -0.76 -3.90 3.16
C VAL A 124 -1.61 -4.90 3.92
N THR A 125 -2.90 -4.63 3.92
CA THR A 125 -3.93 -5.46 4.51
C THR A 125 -4.89 -5.91 3.43
N PRO A 126 -4.88 -7.21 3.05
CA PRO A 126 -5.84 -7.73 2.09
C PRO A 126 -7.25 -7.65 2.67
N LEU A 127 -8.17 -7.01 1.94
CA LEU A 127 -9.60 -6.95 2.27
C LEU A 127 -10.39 -8.02 1.50
N GLY A 128 -9.77 -8.61 0.48
CA GLY A 128 -10.28 -9.69 -0.34
C GLY A 128 -9.28 -10.08 -1.42
N PRO A 129 -9.64 -10.98 -2.35
CA PRO A 129 -8.73 -11.48 -3.39
C PRO A 129 -8.23 -10.41 -4.37
N SER A 130 -8.97 -9.31 -4.52
CA SER A 130 -8.71 -8.26 -5.52
C SER A 130 -8.63 -6.86 -4.92
N LEU A 131 -8.66 -6.72 -3.59
CA LEU A 131 -8.61 -5.43 -2.92
C LEU A 131 -7.75 -5.50 -1.66
N CYS A 132 -6.83 -4.57 -1.53
CA CYS A 132 -6.08 -4.35 -0.31
C CYS A 132 -6.16 -2.89 0.13
N LEU A 133 -6.08 -2.68 1.44
CA LEU A 133 -5.87 -1.37 2.06
C LEU A 133 -4.41 -1.28 2.52
N GLY A 134 -3.72 -0.24 2.09
CA GLY A 134 -2.31 -0.01 2.40
C GLY A 134 -2.10 1.24 3.25
N LEU A 135 -1.05 1.21 4.04
CA LEU A 135 -0.44 2.35 4.71
C LEU A 135 0.98 2.47 4.15
N GLY A 136 1.37 3.67 3.71
CA GLY A 136 2.65 3.87 3.04
C GLY A 136 3.44 5.04 3.59
N GLY A 137 4.76 4.99 3.39
CA GLY A 137 5.69 6.00 3.87
C GLY A 137 7.12 5.51 3.97
N LEU A 138 7.74 5.68 5.15
CA LEU A 138 9.14 5.39 5.40
C LEU A 138 9.36 4.40 6.55
N ASP A 139 10.43 3.61 6.47
CA ASP A 139 10.93 2.73 7.53
C ASP A 139 11.46 3.56 8.71
N ALA A 140 10.51 4.07 9.49
CA ALA A 140 10.69 4.89 10.67
C ALA A 140 9.49 4.71 11.60
N GLU A 141 9.68 5.12 12.84
CA GLU A 141 8.69 4.96 13.91
C GLU A 141 7.33 5.58 13.56
N ARG A 142 6.28 5.08 14.21
CA ARG A 142 4.93 5.63 14.14
C ARG A 142 4.92 7.14 14.38
N GLY A 143 4.20 7.87 13.53
CA GLY A 143 4.09 9.32 13.55
C GLY A 143 5.19 10.03 12.76
N GLU A 144 6.25 9.32 12.39
CA GLU A 144 7.36 9.81 11.56
C GLU A 144 7.44 9.07 10.21
N GLY A 145 7.15 7.76 10.20
CA GLY A 145 7.21 6.89 9.03
C GLY A 145 5.90 6.73 8.27
N ASP A 146 4.75 6.73 8.94
CA ASP A 146 3.44 6.54 8.29
C ASP A 146 2.94 7.84 7.67
N HIS A 147 2.75 7.86 6.35
CA HIS A 147 2.47 9.11 5.64
C HIS A 147 1.09 9.17 5.00
N PHE A 148 0.59 8.07 4.42
CA PHE A 148 -0.70 8.06 3.73
C PHE A 148 -1.35 6.68 3.67
N PHE A 149 -2.68 6.67 3.59
CA PHE A 149 -3.46 5.50 3.22
C PHE A 149 -3.62 5.42 1.70
N PHE A 150 -3.55 4.20 1.17
CA PHE A 150 -3.81 3.90 -0.23
C PHE A 150 -4.63 2.62 -0.39
N ALA A 151 -5.29 2.44 -1.53
CA ALA A 151 -5.88 1.17 -1.92
C ALA A 151 -5.06 0.52 -3.02
N LEU A 152 -5.07 -0.80 -3.06
CA LEU A 152 -4.59 -1.61 -4.17
C LEU A 152 -5.78 -2.39 -4.73
N SER A 153 -6.11 -2.20 -6.00
CA SER A 153 -7.20 -2.92 -6.66
C SER A 153 -6.69 -3.69 -7.86
N ARG A 154 -7.09 -4.96 -7.96
CA ARG A 154 -6.87 -5.79 -9.14
C ARG A 154 -8.13 -5.75 -10.00
N SER A 155 -7.97 -5.37 -11.26
CA SER A 155 -9.07 -5.50 -12.22
C SER A 155 -9.35 -6.98 -12.45
N LEU A 156 -10.55 -7.45 -12.12
CA LEU A 156 -10.98 -8.84 -12.35
C LEU A 156 -11.11 -9.18 -13.85
N ALA A 157 -10.97 -8.19 -14.74
CA ALA A 157 -11.12 -8.35 -16.19
C ALA A 157 -9.93 -9.07 -16.88
N GLY A 158 -8.89 -9.48 -16.15
CA GLY A 158 -7.65 -10.03 -16.72
C GLY A 158 -7.47 -11.55 -16.67
N ASP A 159 -8.25 -12.28 -15.85
CA ASP A 159 -7.99 -13.71 -15.57
C ASP A 159 -8.58 -14.69 -16.62
N GLN A 160 -8.95 -14.21 -17.83
CA GLN A 160 -9.45 -15.08 -18.91
C GLN A 160 -8.43 -15.43 -20.01
N HIS A 161 -7.15 -15.08 -19.86
CA HIS A 161 -6.12 -15.52 -20.81
C HIS A 161 -4.93 -16.16 -20.11
N GLN A 162 -5.16 -17.36 -19.57
CA GLN A 162 -4.16 -18.42 -19.56
C GLN A 162 -4.91 -19.75 -19.59
N ALA A 163 -5.06 -20.27 -20.81
CA ALA A 163 -5.37 -21.66 -21.12
C ALA A 163 -4.06 -22.42 -21.29
#